data_AF-A0A7S3H2J3-F1
#
_entry.id   AF-A0A7S3H2J3-F1
#
_cell.length_a   1.000
_cell.length_b   1.000
_cell.length_c   1.000
_cell.angle_alpha   90.00
_cell.angle_beta   90.00
_cell.angle_gamma   90.00
#
_symmetry.space_group_name_H-M   'P 1'
#
loop_
_entity.id
_entity.type
_entity.pdbx_description
1 polymer ?
#
loop_
_entity_poly.entity_id
_entity_poly.type
_entity_poly.pdbx_seq_one_letter_code
_entity_poly.pdbx_strand_id
1 'polypeptide(L)'
;YFYRSMYAVQLHHCFQYIPRERFLIIPSGRLRTDTATVYAEVLRFLGLFGSLHQQDGSFHNETQVEADGNTLDPPKPTTTGIDAAAPALEPEQLARAAVDKHFPNFARSTGWSLQSEYPPIPPDIQQHMQAFFYEHNELLFELLQQNLTTTW
;
A
#
# COMPACT_ATOMS: atom_id res chain seq x y z
N TYR A 1 -15.56 11.99 15.63
CA TYR A 1 -14.73 11.70 14.44
C TYR A 1 -14.54 12.89 13.50
N PHE A 2 -15.50 13.82 13.37
CA PHE A 2 -15.40 14.99 12.47
C PHE A 2 -14.08 15.79 12.54
N TYR A 3 -13.58 16.10 13.74
CA TYR A 3 -12.31 16.83 13.89
C TYR A 3 -11.09 16.13 13.27
N ARG A 4 -11.11 14.79 13.13
CA ARG A 4 -10.02 14.04 12.49
C ARG A 4 -9.97 14.26 10.97
N SER A 5 -11.09 14.66 10.37
CA SER A 5 -11.21 14.92 8.93
C SER A 5 -10.97 16.40 8.57
N MET A 6 -10.74 17.28 9.55
CA MET A 6 -10.41 18.69 9.31
C MET A 6 -8.91 18.88 9.08
N TYR A 7 -8.40 18.34 7.97
CA TYR A 7 -6.95 18.29 7.71
C TYR A 7 -6.31 19.67 7.58
N ALA A 8 -7.02 20.68 7.07
CA ALA A 8 -6.50 22.05 6.95
C ALA A 8 -6.05 22.61 8.31
N VAL A 9 -6.89 22.46 9.35
CA VAL A 9 -6.58 22.95 10.70
C VAL A 9 -5.36 22.22 11.28
N GLN A 10 -5.31 20.91 11.11
CA GLN A 10 -4.21 20.09 11.60
C GLN A 10 -2.89 20.46 10.90
N LEU A 11 -2.90 20.60 9.57
CA LEU A 11 -1.73 20.99 8.78
C LEU A 11 -1.28 22.40 9.10
N HIS A 12 -2.21 23.34 9.29
CA HIS A 12 -1.88 24.70 9.70
C HIS A 12 -1.05 24.71 10.98
N HIS A 13 -1.49 23.98 12.02
CA HIS A 13 -0.73 23.86 13.25
C HIS A 13 0.63 23.20 13.06
N CYS A 14 0.71 22.16 12.23
CA CYS A 14 1.98 21.51 11.91
C CYS A 14 2.97 22.46 11.21
N PHE A 15 2.50 23.26 10.25
CA PHE A 15 3.32 24.21 9.48
C PHE A 15 3.87 25.38 10.32
N GLN A 16 3.30 25.64 11.50
CA GLN A 16 3.88 26.62 12.44
C GLN A 16 5.24 26.18 12.99
N TYR A 17 5.54 24.87 12.98
CA TYR A 17 6.72 24.31 13.63
C TYR A 17 7.61 23.50 12.68
N ILE A 18 7.04 22.95 11.62
CA ILE A 18 7.74 22.07 10.68
C ILE A 18 7.60 22.67 9.28
N PRO A 19 8.72 22.92 8.57
CA PRO A 19 8.67 23.43 7.20
C PRO A 19 7.86 22.52 6.28
N ARG A 20 7.12 23.11 5.34
CA ARG A 20 6.23 22.39 4.42
C ARG A 20 6.97 21.33 3.59
N GLU A 21 8.23 21.57 3.26
CA GLU A 21 9.08 20.67 2.47
C GLU A 21 9.38 19.35 3.21
N ARG A 22 9.12 19.31 4.53
CA ARG A 22 9.22 18.10 5.35
C ARG A 22 7.88 17.37 5.50
N PHE A 23 6.89 17.68 4.67
CA PHE A 23 5.65 16.93 4.56
C PHE A 23 5.55 16.29 3.18
N LEU A 24 5.21 15.01 3.18
CA LEU A 24 4.76 14.30 1.98
C LEU A 24 3.27 14.01 2.14
N ILE A 25 2.46 14.54 1.22
CA ILE A 25 1.01 14.34 1.20
C ILE A 25 0.66 13.44 0.04
N ILE A 26 0.05 12.29 0.34
CA ILE A 26 -0.24 11.25 -0.63
C ILE A 26 -1.77 11.13 -0.76
N PRO A 27 -2.35 11.42 -1.95
CA PRO A 27 -3.77 11.15 -2.19
C PRO A 27 -4.05 9.65 -2.10
N SER A 28 -5.08 9.28 -1.34
CA SER A 28 -5.43 7.86 -1.15
C SER A 28 -5.84 7.17 -2.45
N GLY A 29 -6.45 7.90 -3.39
CA GLY A 29 -6.78 7.38 -4.72
C GLY A 29 -5.53 6.92 -5.47
N ARG A 30 -4.49 7.79 -5.54
CA ARG A 30 -3.19 7.44 -6.14
C ARG A 30 -2.53 6.26 -5.46
N LEU A 31 -2.58 6.20 -4.13
CA LEU A 31 -2.00 5.07 -3.39
C LEU A 31 -2.66 3.74 -3.77
N ARG A 32 -3.95 3.72 -4.11
CA ARG A 32 -4.66 2.51 -4.52
C ARG A 32 -4.39 2.14 -5.98
N THR A 33 -4.34 3.12 -6.88
CA THR A 33 -4.23 2.88 -8.32
C THR A 33 -2.80 2.75 -8.81
N ASP A 34 -1.83 3.34 -8.11
CA ASP A 34 -0.42 3.42 -8.51
C ASP A 34 0.52 3.30 -7.29
N THR A 35 0.36 2.20 -6.56
CA THR A 35 1.12 1.93 -5.33
C THR A 35 2.64 1.95 -5.56
N ALA A 36 3.11 1.44 -6.70
CA ALA A 36 4.54 1.33 -6.99
C ALA A 36 5.20 2.70 -7.10
N THR A 37 4.58 3.63 -7.84
CA THR A 37 5.10 5.00 -7.97
C THR A 37 5.03 5.75 -6.64
N VAL A 38 3.93 5.62 -5.91
CA VAL A 38 3.77 6.23 -4.58
C VAL A 38 4.81 5.69 -3.60
N TYR A 39 5.10 4.39 -3.63
CA TYR A 39 6.14 3.80 -2.79
C TYR A 39 7.53 4.36 -3.14
N ALA A 40 7.87 4.47 -4.42
CA ALA A 40 9.11 5.10 -4.86
C ALA A 40 9.21 6.58 -4.42
N GLU A 41 8.10 7.33 -4.45
CA GLU A 41 8.00 8.70 -3.95
C GLU A 41 8.28 8.78 -2.43
N VAL A 42 7.69 7.88 -1.64
CA VAL A 42 7.95 7.76 -0.20
C VAL A 42 9.41 7.46 0.07
N LEU A 43 10.00 6.47 -0.61
CA LEU A 43 11.41 6.14 -0.44
C LEU A 43 12.31 7.33 -0.77
N ARG A 44 11.99 8.09 -1.82
CA ARG A 44 12.76 9.27 -2.20
C ARG A 44 12.66 10.37 -1.15
N PHE A 45 11.45 10.63 -0.67
CA PHE A 45 11.21 11.61 0.39
C PHE A 45 11.95 11.26 1.70
N LEU A 46 12.04 9.98 2.02
CA LEU A 46 12.80 9.48 3.18
C LEU A 46 14.32 9.41 2.96
N GLY A 47 14.82 9.72 1.75
CA GLY A 47 16.24 9.59 1.41
C GLY A 47 16.74 8.14 1.27
N LEU A 48 15.83 7.19 1.06
CA LEU A 48 16.11 5.76 0.88
C LEU A 48 16.17 5.32 -0.59
N PHE A 49 15.83 6.22 -1.51
CA PHE A 49 15.86 5.96 -2.94
C PHE A 49 17.30 6.06 -3.48
N GLY A 50 18.05 4.97 -3.36
CA GLY A 50 19.43 4.85 -3.88
C GLY A 50 20.37 3.99 -3.03
N SER A 51 20.10 3.85 -1.73
CA SER A 51 20.90 3.01 -0.82
C SER A 51 20.73 1.50 -1.05
N LEU A 52 19.75 1.08 -1.87
CA LEU A 52 19.60 -0.31 -2.31
C LEU A 52 20.64 -0.76 -3.36
N HIS A 53 21.37 0.17 -3.99
CA HIS A 53 22.38 -0.15 -5.00
C HIS A 53 23.82 -0.12 -4.51
N GLN A 54 24.07 0.13 -3.21
CA GLN A 54 25.41 0.14 -2.62
C GLN A 54 25.61 -0.98 -1.59
N GLN A 55 25.04 -2.16 -1.84
CA GLN A 55 25.64 -3.39 -1.33
C GLN A 55 26.58 -3.94 -2.41
N ASP A 56 27.83 -3.48 -2.34
CA ASP A 56 28.96 -4.11 -3.01
C ASP A 56 29.03 -5.59 -2.60
N GLY A 57 28.48 -6.46 -3.44
CA GLY A 57 29.25 -7.49 -4.13
C GLY A 57 30.13 -8.45 -3.34
N SER A 58 29.92 -8.70 -2.05
CA SER A 58 30.64 -9.74 -1.31
C SER A 58 29.71 -10.68 -0.53
N PHE A 59 28.77 -11.30 -1.24
CA PHE A 59 28.28 -12.62 -0.83
C PHE A 59 29.12 -13.67 -1.54
N HIS A 60 30.10 -14.24 -0.83
CA HIS A 60 30.74 -15.49 -1.23
C HIS A 60 29.69 -16.62 -1.11
N ASN A 61 29.05 -16.95 -2.23
CA ASN A 61 28.39 -18.24 -2.38
C ASN A 61 29.46 -19.29 -2.72
N GLU A 62 30.13 -19.81 -1.69
CA GLU A 62 30.74 -21.14 -1.79
C GLU A 62 29.61 -22.17 -1.65
N THR A 63 29.01 -22.56 -2.77
CA THR A 63 28.27 -23.82 -2.88
C THR A 63 29.17 -24.79 -3.63
N GLN A 64 29.96 -25.55 -2.88
CA GLN A 64 30.59 -26.77 -3.39
C GLN A 64 29.47 -27.75 -3.76
N VAL A 65 29.30 -27.99 -5.06
CA VAL A 65 28.51 -29.10 -5.59
C VAL A 65 29.48 -30.27 -5.74
N GLU A 66 29.47 -31.18 -4.78
CA GLU A 66 30.01 -32.52 -4.96
C GLU A 66 29.10 -33.28 -5.93
N ALA A 67 29.69 -33.71 -7.04
CA ALA A 67 29.04 -34.49 -8.09
C ALA A 67 29.16 -35.98 -7.75
N ASP A 68 28.22 -36.50 -6.96
CA ASP A 68 28.01 -37.94 -6.84
C ASP A 68 27.02 -38.40 -7.91
N GLY A 69 27.55 -39.16 -8.87
CA GLY A 69 26.78 -39.84 -9.89
C GLY A 69 25.97 -40.98 -9.28
N ASN A 70 24.64 -40.86 -9.35
CA ASN A 70 23.75 -41.98 -9.15
C ASN A 70 22.73 -42.03 -10.28
N THR A 71 22.92 -42.98 -11.20
CA THR A 71 22.02 -43.29 -12.30
C THR A 71 20.78 -44.00 -11.73
N LEU A 72 19.64 -43.30 -11.71
CA LEU A 72 18.33 -43.88 -11.37
C LEU A 72 17.46 -43.96 -12.63
N ASP A 73 16.83 -45.12 -12.79
CA ASP A 73 15.93 -45.48 -13.89
C ASP A 73 14.81 -44.46 -14.13
N PRO A 74 14.37 -44.27 -15.38
CA PRO A 74 13.27 -43.38 -15.70
C PRO A 74 11.94 -43.91 -15.12
N PRO A 75 11.19 -43.10 -14.34
CA PRO A 75 9.86 -43.50 -13.88
C PRO A 75 8.88 -43.55 -15.07
N LYS A 76 8.07 -44.62 -15.09
CA LYS A 76 6.95 -44.79 -16.03
C LYS A 76 5.97 -43.62 -15.95
N PRO A 77 5.35 -43.22 -17.08
CA PRO A 77 4.29 -42.21 -17.08
C PRO A 77 3.04 -42.76 -16.39
N THR A 78 2.79 -42.30 -15.17
CA THR A 78 1.51 -42.47 -14.49
C THR A 78 0.56 -41.41 -15.04
N THR A 79 -0.40 -41.83 -15.86
CA THR A 79 -1.53 -41.00 -16.31
C THR A 79 -2.47 -40.78 -15.13
N THR A 80 -2.17 -39.79 -14.30
CA THR A 80 -3.09 -39.28 -13.26
C THR A 80 -3.91 -38.15 -13.86
N GLY A 81 -5.16 -38.08 -13.42
CA GLY A 81 -6.27 -37.34 -14.01
C GLY A 81 -5.99 -35.85 -14.26
N ILE A 82 -6.85 -35.31 -15.12
CA ILE A 82 -6.97 -33.89 -15.44
C ILE A 82 -7.38 -33.19 -14.13
N ASP A 83 -6.38 -32.76 -13.36
CA ASP A 83 -6.58 -31.93 -12.19
C ASP A 83 -7.12 -30.58 -12.67
N ALA A 84 -8.35 -30.27 -12.25
CA ALA A 84 -8.95 -28.97 -12.46
C ALA A 84 -8.03 -27.92 -11.84
N ALA A 85 -7.34 -27.15 -12.68
CA ALA A 85 -6.48 -26.07 -12.25
C ALA A 85 -7.28 -25.15 -11.31
N ALA A 86 -6.82 -25.03 -10.07
CA ALA A 86 -7.43 -24.12 -9.11
C ALA A 86 -7.47 -22.71 -9.73
N PRO A 87 -8.59 -21.97 -9.60
CA PRO A 87 -8.70 -20.64 -10.16
C PRO A 87 -7.60 -19.75 -9.57
N ALA A 88 -6.95 -18.97 -10.43
CA ALA A 88 -5.98 -17.98 -10.00
C ALA A 88 -6.63 -17.03 -8.99
N LEU A 89 -5.96 -16.77 -7.88
CA LEU A 89 -6.41 -15.81 -6.89
C LEU A 89 -6.37 -14.41 -7.48
N GLU A 90 -7.40 -13.62 -7.20
CA GLU A 90 -7.44 -12.20 -7.57
C GLU A 90 -6.34 -11.43 -6.83
N PRO A 91 -5.81 -10.31 -7.37
CA PRO A 91 -4.73 -9.53 -6.76
C PRO A 91 -5.00 -9.13 -5.30
N GLU A 92 -6.25 -8.82 -4.97
CA GLU A 92 -6.66 -8.49 -3.60
C GLU A 92 -6.56 -9.68 -2.64
N GLN A 93 -6.89 -10.88 -3.11
CA GLN A 93 -6.78 -12.11 -2.33
C GLN A 93 -5.31 -12.45 -2.08
N LEU A 94 -4.44 -12.24 -3.07
CA LEU A 94 -3.00 -12.38 -2.92
C LEU A 94 -2.43 -11.38 -1.90
N ALA A 95 -2.84 -10.11 -1.98
CA ALA A 95 -2.42 -9.08 -1.02
C ALA A 95 -2.85 -9.43 0.41
N ARG A 96 -4.09 -9.92 0.58
CA ARG A 96 -4.59 -10.36 1.88
C ARG A 96 -3.84 -11.58 2.41
N ALA A 97 -3.60 -12.58 1.57
CA ALA A 97 -2.81 -13.76 1.95
C ALA A 97 -1.38 -13.37 2.38
N ALA A 98 -0.77 -12.39 1.70
CA ALA A 98 0.53 -11.86 2.09
C ALA A 98 0.48 -11.15 3.46
N VAL A 99 -0.52 -10.30 3.70
CA VAL A 99 -0.69 -9.64 5.01
C VAL A 99 -0.96 -10.65 6.11
N ASP A 100 -1.84 -11.63 5.90
CA ASP A 100 -2.16 -12.65 6.90
C ASP A 100 -0.94 -13.55 7.21
N LYS A 101 -0.11 -13.84 6.19
CA LYS A 101 1.14 -14.60 6.35
C LYS A 101 2.18 -13.84 7.18
N HIS A 102 2.37 -12.55 6.93
CA HIS A 102 3.43 -11.76 7.59
C HIS A 102 2.96 -11.09 8.89
N PHE A 103 1.66 -10.83 9.03
CA PHE A 103 1.05 -10.11 10.13
C PHE A 103 -0.26 -10.78 10.57
N PRO A 104 -0.21 -11.99 11.14
CA PRO A 104 -1.41 -12.80 11.43
C PRO A 104 -2.38 -12.16 12.44
N ASN A 105 -1.95 -11.15 13.19
CA ASN A 105 -2.79 -10.42 14.14
C ASN A 105 -3.13 -9.00 13.67
N PHE A 106 -2.86 -8.64 12.41
CA PHE A 106 -2.95 -7.28 11.89
C PHE A 106 -4.29 -6.60 12.20
N ALA A 107 -5.40 -7.23 11.84
CA ALA A 107 -6.73 -6.65 12.06
C ALA A 107 -7.04 -6.45 13.54
N ARG A 108 -6.62 -7.40 14.40
CA ARG A 108 -6.82 -7.31 15.85
C ARG A 108 -5.95 -6.23 16.51
N SER A 109 -4.70 -6.09 16.07
CA SER A 109 -3.75 -5.15 16.67
C SER A 109 -3.94 -3.72 16.19
N THR A 110 -4.37 -3.53 14.94
CA THR A 110 -4.53 -2.21 14.33
C THR A 110 -5.98 -1.73 14.36
N GLY A 111 -6.95 -2.66 14.36
CA GLY A 111 -8.36 -2.36 14.08
C GLY A 111 -8.66 -2.14 12.59
N TRP A 112 -7.70 -2.39 11.69
CA TRP A 112 -7.87 -2.15 10.25
C TRP A 112 -8.28 -3.42 9.52
N SER A 113 -9.22 -3.28 8.58
CA SER A 113 -9.58 -4.32 7.62
C SER A 113 -9.20 -3.89 6.21
N LEU A 114 -8.56 -4.78 5.45
CA LEU A 114 -8.27 -4.56 4.03
C LEU A 114 -9.56 -4.41 3.21
N GLN A 115 -10.62 -5.12 3.59
CA GLN A 115 -11.97 -4.93 3.05
C GLN A 115 -12.84 -4.28 4.11
N SER A 116 -12.81 -2.95 4.16
CA SER A 116 -13.82 -2.21 4.89
C SER A 116 -15.02 -2.02 3.97
N GLU A 117 -16.00 -2.91 4.09
CA GLU A 117 -17.31 -2.70 3.46
C GLU A 117 -18.10 -1.72 4.31
N TYR A 118 -18.46 -0.59 3.72
CA TYR A 118 -19.32 0.39 4.35
C TYR A 118 -20.71 0.34 3.71
N PRO A 119 -21.80 0.38 4.50
CA PRO A 119 -23.13 0.57 3.92
C PRO A 119 -23.15 1.89 3.13
N PRO A 120 -23.93 1.96 2.03
CA PRO A 120 -24.06 3.19 1.28
C PRO A 120 -24.57 4.30 2.20
N ILE A 121 -23.91 5.46 2.14
CA ILE A 121 -24.32 6.64 2.91
C ILE A 121 -25.59 7.20 2.27
N PRO A 122 -26.65 7.51 3.04
CA PRO A 122 -27.83 8.18 2.50
C PRO A 122 -27.47 9.47 1.75
N PRO A 123 -28.08 9.76 0.58
CA PRO A 123 -27.67 10.89 -0.26
C PRO A 123 -27.78 12.26 0.43
N ASP A 124 -28.77 12.45 1.28
CA ASP A 124 -28.97 13.67 2.07
C ASP A 124 -27.84 13.88 3.09
N ILE A 125 -27.41 12.81 3.74
CA ILE A 125 -26.26 12.85 4.66
C ILE A 125 -24.97 13.12 3.89
N GLN A 126 -24.78 12.48 2.73
CA GLN A 126 -23.63 12.73 1.87
C GLN A 126 -23.56 14.22 1.45
N GLN A 127 -24.69 14.79 1.01
CA GLN A 127 -24.77 16.20 0.64
C GLN A 127 -24.46 17.13 1.81
N HIS A 128 -25.03 16.87 3.00
CA HIS A 128 -24.72 17.66 4.19
C HIS A 128 -23.24 17.57 4.59
N MET A 129 -22.64 16.37 4.50
CA MET A 129 -21.21 16.20 4.76
C MET A 129 -20.36 16.94 3.75
N GLN A 130 -20.68 16.84 2.46
CA GLN A 130 -19.97 17.58 1.40
C GLN A 130 -20.05 19.08 1.61
N ALA A 131 -21.24 19.61 1.90
CA ALA A 131 -21.44 21.03 2.19
C ALA A 131 -20.64 21.48 3.42
N PHE A 132 -20.66 20.69 4.49
CA PHE A 132 -19.91 20.97 5.71
C PHE A 132 -18.40 21.01 5.49
N PHE A 133 -17.85 20.06 4.72
CA PHE A 133 -16.41 19.96 4.49
C PHE A 133 -15.91 20.84 3.33
N TYR A 134 -16.78 21.47 2.56
CA TYR A 134 -16.40 22.24 1.37
C TYR A 134 -15.35 23.32 1.70
N GLU A 135 -15.66 24.23 2.63
CA GLU A 135 -14.74 25.31 3.02
C GLU A 135 -13.43 24.77 3.64
N HIS A 136 -13.52 23.68 4.39
CA HIS A 136 -12.33 23.05 4.99
C HIS A 136 -11.42 22.42 3.94
N ASN A 137 -11.99 21.89 2.85
CA ASN A 137 -11.24 21.33 1.75
C ASN A 137 -10.61 22.44 0.88
N GLU A 138 -11.31 23.54 0.64
CA GLU A 138 -10.73 24.70 -0.07
C GLU A 138 -9.50 25.24 0.68
N LEU A 139 -9.60 25.42 2.00
CA LEU A 139 -8.45 25.82 2.83
C LEU A 139 -7.31 24.80 2.78
N LEU A 140 -7.64 23.49 2.74
CA LEU A 140 -6.62 22.45 2.58
C LEU A 140 -5.90 22.59 1.24
N PHE A 141 -6.64 22.82 0.15
CA PHE A 141 -6.06 22.94 -1.19
C PHE A 141 -5.19 24.18 -1.31
N GLU A 142 -5.58 25.28 -0.69
CA GLU A 142 -4.77 26.50 -0.59
C GLU A 142 -3.45 26.22 0.16
N LEU A 143 -3.52 25.61 1.35
CA LEU A 143 -2.33 25.25 2.14
C LEU A 143 -1.39 24.30 1.40
N LEU A 144 -1.95 23.36 0.64
CA LEU A 144 -1.19 22.40 -0.16
C LEU A 144 -0.76 22.97 -1.51
N GLN A 145 -1.25 24.15 -1.91
CA GLN A 145 -1.12 24.71 -3.27
C GLN A 145 -1.41 23.67 -4.36
N GLN A 146 -2.39 22.81 -4.10
CA GLN A 146 -2.75 21.70 -4.96
C GLN A 146 -4.25 21.46 -4.86
N ASN A 147 -4.92 21.38 -6.01
CA ASN A 147 -6.31 20.95 -6.06
C ASN A 147 -6.39 19.42 -6.06
N LEU A 148 -7.06 18.85 -5.05
CA LEU A 148 -7.20 17.40 -4.90
C LEU A 148 -8.57 16.88 -5.34
N THR A 149 -9.50 17.71 -5.83
CA THR A 149 -10.89 17.29 -6.13
C THR A 149 -10.97 16.15 -7.15
N THR A 150 -9.98 16.00 -8.03
CA THR A 150 -9.94 14.95 -9.06
C THR A 150 -9.14 13.72 -8.65
N THR A 151 -8.63 13.65 -7.42
CA THR A 151 -7.71 12.59 -6.97
C THR A 151 -8.31 11.60 -5.97
N TRP A 152 -9.63 11.68 -5.75
CA TRP A 152 -10.40 10.85 -4.82
C TRP A 152 -11.12 9.71 -5.52
#